data_AF-A0A4Z1FKZ9-F1
#
_entry.id   AF-A0A4Z1FKZ9-F1
#
_cell.length_a   1.000
_cell.length_b   1.000
_cell.length_c   1.000
_cell.angle_alpha   90.00
_cell.angle_beta   90.00
_cell.angle_gamma   90.00
#
_symmetry.space_group_name_H-M   'P 1'
#
loop_
_entity.id
_entity.type
_entity.pdbx_description
1 polymer ?
#
loop_
_entity_poly.entity_id
_entity_poly.type
_entity_poly.pdbx_seq_one_letter_code
_entity_poly.pdbx_strand_id
1 'polypeptide(L)'
;MDKFSICSLLSSIRSIYRKNKTPSSSKCSSTSFSPVIETKEVIKEVPNPQAEIYIQKILSLYTQLSQLTDLSPSPVTNVLFSELVGTCITVVPDLISKLVLNDPRISSILPSLRDICSTAEACMESYWAEAISSTETHEDGKSHASPILRPPTTNSTQPIVSSPPSPTTKTTNT
;
A
#
# COMPACT_ATOMS: atom_id res chain seq x y z
N MET A 1 3.57 19.46 -27.81
CA MET A 1 3.26 18.32 -26.91
C MET A 1 1.80 17.97 -27.10
N ASP A 2 1.53 17.05 -28.02
CA ASP A 2 0.20 16.80 -28.57
C ASP A 2 -0.65 15.90 -27.68
N LYS A 3 -1.75 16.45 -27.17
CA LYS A 3 -2.76 15.77 -26.33
C LYS A 3 -3.56 14.69 -27.08
N PHE A 4 -3.24 14.42 -28.35
CA PHE A 4 -3.94 13.45 -29.20
C PHE A 4 -3.47 12.00 -29.03
N SER A 5 -2.36 11.74 -28.32
CA SER A 5 -1.79 10.39 -28.17
C SER A 5 -2.48 9.54 -27.09
N ILE A 6 -2.98 10.15 -26.01
CA ILE A 6 -3.54 9.43 -24.86
C ILE A 6 -4.93 8.85 -25.18
N CYS A 7 -5.77 9.60 -25.93
CA CYS A 7 -7.10 9.14 -26.32
C CYS A 7 -7.06 7.91 -27.26
N SER A 8 -6.01 7.80 -28.09
CA SER A 8 -5.81 6.66 -28.99
C SER A 8 -5.43 5.40 -28.21
N LEU A 9 -4.55 5.54 -27.20
CA LEU A 9 -4.13 4.43 -26.35
C LEU A 9 -5.28 3.85 -25.52
N LEU A 10 -6.10 4.72 -24.92
CA LEU A 10 -7.27 4.30 -24.14
C LEU A 10 -8.34 3.63 -25.01
N SER A 11 -8.44 4.01 -26.29
CA SER A 11 -9.34 3.38 -27.26
C SER A 11 -8.87 1.97 -27.63
N SER A 12 -7.56 1.76 -27.80
CA SER A 12 -6.97 0.44 -28.06
C SER A 12 -7.16 -0.53 -26.89
N ILE A 13 -6.96 -0.07 -25.65
CA ILE A 13 -7.09 -0.91 -24.45
C ILE A 13 -8.56 -1.33 -24.24
N ARG A 14 -9.53 -0.43 -24.49
CA ARG A 14 -10.97 -0.77 -24.44
C ARG A 14 -11.39 -1.78 -25.50
N SER A 15 -10.78 -1.76 -26.69
CA SER A 15 -11.06 -2.71 -27.77
C SER A 15 -10.64 -4.14 -27.41
N ILE A 16 -9.46 -4.28 -26.80
CA ILE A 16 -8.92 -5.58 -26.38
C ILE A 16 -9.80 -6.20 -25.28
N TYR A 17 -10.25 -5.40 -24.31
CA TYR A 17 -11.09 -5.90 -23.22
C TYR A 17 -12.53 -6.26 -23.65
N ARG A 18 -13.05 -5.62 -24.72
CA ARG A 18 -14.38 -5.92 -25.25
C ARG A 18 -14.41 -7.22 -26.06
N LYS A 19 -13.30 -7.60 -26.72
CA LYS A 19 -13.25 -8.80 -27.57
C LYS A 19 -13.32 -10.12 -26.81
N ASN A 20 -13.13 -10.10 -25.50
CA ASN A 20 -13.06 -11.32 -24.68
C ASN A 20 -14.35 -11.59 -23.87
N LYS A 21 -15.42 -10.81 -24.06
CA LYS A 21 -16.63 -10.92 -23.23
C LYS A 21 -17.93 -10.82 -24.02
N THR A 22 -18.26 -11.87 -24.77
CA THR A 22 -19.65 -12.37 -24.91
C THR A 22 -19.66 -13.84 -25.37
N PRO A 23 -20.49 -14.71 -24.76
CA PRO A 23 -20.68 -16.10 -25.16
C PRO A 23 -21.86 -16.29 -26.14
N SER A 24 -21.79 -17.37 -26.93
CA SER A 24 -22.90 -18.20 -27.44
C SER A 24 -23.34 -18.13 -28.93
N SER A 25 -23.58 -19.35 -29.46
CA SER A 25 -24.39 -19.78 -30.63
C SER A 25 -23.72 -19.74 -32.02
N SER A 26 -23.71 -20.78 -32.87
CA SER A 26 -24.27 -22.16 -32.94
C SER A 26 -23.56 -22.87 -34.13
N LYS A 27 -23.32 -24.19 -34.18
CA LYS A 27 -24.27 -25.26 -34.54
C LYS A 27 -23.66 -26.65 -34.31
N CYS A 28 -24.56 -27.59 -34.00
CA CYS A 28 -24.40 -29.02 -33.75
C CYS A 28 -23.66 -29.82 -34.83
N SER A 29 -22.88 -30.81 -34.38
CA SER A 29 -22.85 -32.16 -34.95
C SER A 29 -22.92 -33.17 -33.80
N SER A 30 -23.78 -34.17 -34.00
CA SER A 30 -24.28 -35.13 -33.04
C SER A 30 -23.19 -35.98 -32.37
N THR A 31 -23.19 -36.06 -31.05
CA THR A 31 -22.76 -37.28 -30.35
C THR A 31 -23.49 -37.34 -29.01
N SER A 32 -24.36 -38.34 -28.91
CA SER A 32 -24.95 -38.85 -27.67
C SER A 32 -23.91 -38.96 -26.57
N PHE A 33 -24.20 -38.56 -25.33
CA PHE A 33 -23.94 -39.34 -24.10
C PHE A 33 -24.60 -38.63 -22.90
N SER A 34 -25.48 -39.38 -22.24
CA SER A 34 -26.06 -39.39 -20.88
C SER A 34 -25.86 -38.22 -19.87
N PRO A 35 -26.82 -38.04 -18.94
CA PRO A 35 -26.91 -36.85 -18.10
C PRO A 35 -25.84 -36.85 -17.01
N VAL A 36 -24.94 -35.87 -17.05
CA VAL A 36 -24.10 -35.56 -15.87
C VAL A 36 -24.83 -34.50 -15.08
N ILE A 37 -25.33 -34.94 -13.93
CA ILE A 37 -25.93 -34.13 -12.88
C ILE A 37 -24.99 -32.96 -12.59
N GLU A 38 -25.42 -31.74 -12.92
CA GLU A 38 -24.80 -30.49 -12.50
C GLU A 38 -25.03 -30.35 -10.99
N THR A 39 -24.19 -31.04 -10.23
CA THR A 39 -24.02 -30.78 -8.82
C THR A 39 -23.35 -29.42 -8.72
N LYS A 40 -24.17 -28.43 -8.37
CA LYS A 40 -23.75 -27.20 -7.71
C LYS A 40 -23.03 -27.62 -6.43
N GLU A 41 -21.77 -28.01 -6.55
CA GLU A 41 -20.93 -28.34 -5.42
C GLU A 41 -20.81 -27.08 -4.58
N VAL A 42 -21.49 -27.13 -3.43
CA VAL A 42 -21.19 -26.35 -2.26
C VAL A 42 -19.74 -26.71 -1.90
N ILE A 43 -18.79 -25.99 -2.47
CA ILE A 43 -17.38 -26.03 -2.07
C ILE A 43 -17.41 -25.59 -0.61
N LYS A 44 -17.35 -26.56 0.30
CA LYS A 44 -16.95 -26.27 1.68
C LYS A 44 -15.63 -25.52 1.58
N GLU A 45 -15.62 -24.31 2.10
CA GLU A 45 -14.45 -23.46 2.37
C GLU A 45 -13.36 -24.30 3.03
N VAL A 46 -12.51 -24.97 2.23
CA VAL A 46 -11.32 -25.63 2.76
C VAL A 46 -10.36 -24.50 3.08
N PRO A 47 -9.99 -24.29 4.36
CA PRO A 47 -9.08 -23.22 4.72
C PRO A 47 -7.77 -23.41 3.97
N ASN A 48 -7.39 -22.42 3.17
CA ASN A 48 -6.08 -22.40 2.52
C ASN A 48 -5.11 -21.67 3.44
N PRO A 49 -4.14 -22.37 4.07
CA PRO A 49 -3.26 -21.75 5.07
C PRO A 49 -2.40 -20.64 4.48
N GLN A 50 -2.06 -20.73 3.19
CA GLN A 50 -1.30 -19.69 2.52
C GLN A 50 -2.15 -18.44 2.30
N ALA A 51 -3.40 -18.58 1.85
CA ALA A 51 -4.31 -17.45 1.74
C ALA A 51 -4.56 -16.80 3.10
N GLU A 52 -4.74 -17.60 4.16
CA GLU A 52 -4.95 -17.10 5.52
C GLU A 52 -3.78 -16.24 6.02
N ILE A 53 -2.52 -16.59 5.69
CA ILE A 53 -1.35 -15.76 6.02
C ILE A 53 -1.47 -14.36 5.43
N TYR A 54 -1.85 -14.23 4.16
CA TYR A 54 -2.02 -12.93 3.52
C TYR A 54 -3.21 -12.17 4.11
N ILE A 55 -4.32 -12.87 4.37
CA ILE A 55 -5.51 -12.26 4.97
C ILE A 55 -5.18 -11.66 6.34
N GLN A 56 -4.56 -12.45 7.23
CA GLN A 56 -4.16 -11.98 8.55
C GLN A 56 -3.15 -10.82 8.48
N LYS A 57 -2.20 -10.89 7.54
CA LYS A 57 -1.22 -9.81 7.36
C LYS A 57 -1.91 -8.49 6.95
N ILE A 58 -2.81 -8.53 5.97
CA ILE A 58 -3.54 -7.34 5.51
C ILE A 58 -4.43 -6.79 6.63
N LEU A 59 -5.15 -7.65 7.37
CA LEU A 59 -5.99 -7.25 8.50
C LEU A 59 -5.17 -6.59 9.63
N SER A 60 -4.00 -7.14 9.95
CA SER A 60 -3.09 -6.57 10.95
C SER A 60 -2.58 -5.20 10.52
N LEU A 61 -2.15 -5.05 9.26
CA LEU A 61 -1.68 -3.77 8.73
C LEU A 61 -2.80 -2.73 8.70
N TYR A 62 -4.00 -3.10 8.27
CA TYR A 62 -5.17 -2.22 8.32
C TYR A 62 -5.49 -1.78 9.76
N THR A 63 -5.44 -2.70 10.73
CA THR A 63 -5.69 -2.38 12.13
C THR A 63 -4.67 -1.37 12.66
N GLN A 64 -3.39 -1.53 12.34
CA GLN A 64 -2.35 -0.58 12.76
C GLN A 64 -2.51 0.78 12.06
N LEU A 65 -2.76 0.78 10.75
CA LEU A 65 -2.96 2.02 9.98
C LEU A 65 -4.20 2.80 10.44
N SER A 66 -5.30 2.12 10.74
CA SER A 66 -6.55 2.76 11.20
C SER A 66 -6.45 3.38 12.60
N GLN A 67 -5.43 3.02 13.38
CA GLN A 67 -5.15 3.63 14.70
C GLN A 67 -4.30 4.89 14.60
N LEU A 68 -3.70 5.17 13.45
CA LEU A 68 -2.88 6.36 13.27
C LEU A 68 -3.78 7.59 13.10
N THR A 69 -3.52 8.62 13.90
CA THR A 69 -4.19 9.93 13.78
C THR A 69 -3.55 10.81 12.72
N ASP A 70 -2.31 10.52 12.35
CA ASP A 70 -1.54 11.23 11.32
C ASP A 70 -0.94 10.22 10.34
N LEU A 71 -1.12 10.49 9.04
CA LEU A 71 -0.63 9.68 7.93
C LEU A 71 0.51 10.38 7.17
N SER A 72 1.03 11.49 7.71
CA SER A 72 2.19 12.18 7.16
C SER A 72 3.43 11.27 7.06
N PRO A 73 4.36 11.55 6.14
CA PRO A 73 5.60 10.79 6.02
C PRO A 73 6.38 10.77 7.34
N SER A 74 6.52 9.58 7.92
CA SER A 74 7.23 9.33 9.18
C SER A 74 7.85 7.94 9.14
N PRO A 75 8.83 7.61 10.01
CA PRO A 75 9.38 6.26 10.07
C PRO A 75 8.30 5.17 10.27
N VAL A 76 7.29 5.44 11.09
CA VAL A 76 6.21 4.49 11.40
C VAL A 76 5.29 4.28 10.20
N THR A 77 4.77 5.37 9.63
CA THR A 77 3.89 5.30 8.44
C THR A 77 4.61 4.67 7.25
N ASN A 78 5.88 5.02 7.04
CA ASN A 78 6.70 4.45 5.96
C ASN A 78 6.86 2.94 6.08
N VAL A 79 7.11 2.41 7.30
CA VAL A 79 7.21 0.95 7.51
C VAL A 79 5.89 0.26 7.20
N LEU A 80 4.78 0.75 7.76
CA LEU A 80 3.46 0.12 7.58
C LEU A 80 3.01 0.12 6.11
N PHE A 81 3.17 1.25 5.41
CA PHE A 81 2.83 1.33 3.99
C PHE A 81 3.78 0.51 3.13
N SER A 82 5.08 0.45 3.46
CA SER A 82 6.03 -0.41 2.75
C SER A 82 5.68 -1.90 2.90
N GLU A 83 5.28 -2.33 4.09
CA GLU A 83 4.84 -3.71 4.33
C GLU A 83 3.52 -4.03 3.62
N LEU A 84 2.57 -3.09 3.60
CA LEU A 84 1.31 -3.25 2.87
C LEU A 84 1.56 -3.36 1.37
N VAL A 85 2.31 -2.42 0.79
CA VAL A 85 2.67 -2.45 -0.64
C VAL A 85 3.43 -3.73 -0.95
N GLY A 86 4.44 -4.09 -0.16
CA GLY A 86 5.20 -5.32 -0.30
C GLY A 86 4.32 -6.56 -0.31
N THR A 87 3.30 -6.59 0.56
CA THR A 87 2.31 -7.68 0.60
C THR A 87 1.46 -7.72 -0.67
N CYS A 88 0.97 -6.56 -1.13
CA CYS A 88 0.11 -6.45 -2.32
C CYS A 88 0.84 -6.76 -3.64
N ILE A 89 2.15 -6.48 -3.73
CA ILE A 89 2.95 -6.74 -4.95
C ILE A 89 3.62 -8.12 -4.93
N THR A 90 3.43 -8.92 -3.87
CA THR A 90 4.01 -10.26 -3.80
C THR A 90 3.38 -11.16 -4.86
N VAL A 91 4.23 -11.82 -5.67
CA VAL A 91 3.77 -12.78 -6.69
C VAL A 91 3.31 -14.06 -6.00
N VAL A 92 2.03 -14.40 -6.20
CA VAL A 92 1.39 -15.61 -5.67
C VAL A 92 0.61 -16.34 -6.76
N PRO A 93 0.30 -17.64 -6.58
CA PRO A 93 -0.60 -18.34 -7.49
C PRO A 93 -1.97 -17.64 -7.58
N ASP A 94 -2.57 -17.63 -8.77
CA ASP A 94 -3.89 -17.00 -9.04
C ASP A 94 -5.01 -17.52 -8.11
N LEU A 95 -4.94 -18.79 -7.73
CA LEU A 95 -5.87 -19.34 -6.74
C LEU A 95 -5.76 -18.62 -5.38
N ILE A 96 -4.55 -18.35 -4.90
CA ILE A 96 -4.31 -17.69 -3.61
C ILE A 96 -4.80 -16.25 -3.65
N SER A 97 -4.47 -15.49 -4.70
CA SER A 97 -4.93 -14.11 -4.82
C SER A 97 -6.46 -14.03 -4.87
N LYS A 98 -7.13 -14.94 -5.58
CA LYS A 98 -8.60 -15.02 -5.61
C LYS A 98 -9.20 -15.35 -4.25
N LEU A 99 -8.60 -16.28 -3.50
CA LEU A 99 -9.08 -16.61 -2.15
C LEU A 99 -8.95 -15.40 -1.21
N VAL A 100 -7.80 -14.71 -1.23
CA VAL A 100 -7.59 -13.51 -0.41
C VAL A 100 -8.57 -12.39 -0.78
N LEU A 101 -8.75 -12.11 -2.07
CA LEU A 101 -9.60 -11.02 -2.55
C LEU A 101 -11.10 -11.29 -2.38
N ASN A 102 -11.52 -12.56 -2.36
CA ASN A 102 -12.90 -12.95 -2.10
C ASN A 102 -13.19 -13.18 -0.61
N ASP A 103 -12.19 -13.12 0.27
CA ASP A 103 -12.41 -13.25 1.71
C ASP A 103 -13.31 -12.10 2.22
N PRO A 104 -14.41 -12.40 2.94
CA PRO A 104 -15.34 -11.37 3.42
C PRO A 104 -14.70 -10.34 4.37
N ARG A 105 -13.70 -10.75 5.17
CA ARG A 105 -13.00 -9.85 6.10
C ARG A 105 -12.20 -8.82 5.32
N ILE A 106 -11.50 -9.23 4.27
CA ILE A 106 -10.79 -8.33 3.35
C ILE A 106 -11.78 -7.41 2.64
N SER A 107 -12.83 -7.99 2.06
CA SER A 107 -13.85 -7.21 1.34
C SER A 107 -14.50 -6.12 2.21
N SER A 108 -14.69 -6.41 3.51
CA SER A 108 -15.28 -5.45 4.45
C SER A 108 -14.39 -4.23 4.75
N ILE A 109 -13.07 -4.38 4.75
CA ILE A 109 -12.13 -3.30 5.07
C ILE A 109 -11.63 -2.52 3.85
N LEU A 110 -11.79 -3.08 2.64
CA LEU A 110 -11.24 -2.49 1.41
C LEU A 110 -11.65 -1.03 1.16
N PRO A 111 -12.91 -0.60 1.38
CA PRO A 111 -13.27 0.81 1.22
C PRO A 111 -12.46 1.73 2.15
N SER A 112 -12.44 1.43 3.45
CA SER A 112 -11.71 2.25 4.44
C SER A 112 -10.20 2.20 4.21
N LEU A 113 -9.64 1.04 3.85
CA LEU A 113 -8.22 0.92 3.53
C LEU A 113 -7.84 1.79 2.32
N ARG A 114 -8.70 1.89 1.31
CA ARG A 114 -8.48 2.78 0.15
C ARG A 114 -8.51 4.25 0.56
N ASP A 115 -9.42 4.64 1.45
CA ASP A 115 -9.48 6.02 1.96
C ASP A 115 -8.22 6.39 2.75
N ILE A 116 -7.72 5.46 3.59
CA ILE A 116 -6.44 5.61 4.29
C ILE A 116 -5.29 5.80 3.30
N CYS A 117 -5.20 4.94 2.28
CA CYS A 117 -4.16 5.05 1.26
C CYS A 117 -4.24 6.37 0.49
N SER A 118 -5.43 6.81 0.10
CA SER A 118 -5.62 8.08 -0.62
C SER A 118 -5.22 9.29 0.24
N THR A 119 -5.52 9.25 1.54
CA THR A 119 -5.13 10.31 2.47
C THR A 119 -3.61 10.36 2.63
N ALA A 120 -2.98 9.20 2.83
CA ALA A 120 -1.52 9.10 2.95
C ALA A 120 -0.80 9.55 1.68
N GLU A 121 -1.34 9.22 0.50
CA GLU A 121 -0.83 9.71 -0.79
C GLU A 121 -0.85 11.24 -0.85
N ALA A 122 -1.97 11.87 -0.51
CA ALA A 122 -2.08 13.33 -0.48
C ALA A 122 -1.10 13.98 0.52
N CYS A 123 -0.91 13.38 1.69
CA CYS A 123 0.09 13.84 2.67
C CYS A 123 1.52 13.75 2.10
N MET A 124 1.86 12.65 1.44
CA MET A 124 3.17 12.44 0.85
C MET A 124 3.44 13.42 -0.30
N GLU A 125 2.45 13.65 -1.18
CA GLU A 125 2.54 14.64 -2.25
C GLU A 125 2.77 16.05 -1.69
N SER A 126 2.00 16.44 -0.68
CA SER A 126 2.12 17.77 -0.05
C SER A 126 3.50 17.97 0.57
N TYR A 127 3.98 16.95 1.30
CA TYR A 127 5.30 16.97 1.92
C TYR A 127 6.44 17.17 0.91
N TRP A 128 6.40 16.43 -0.21
CA TRP A 128 7.43 16.56 -1.24
C TRP A 128 7.31 17.86 -2.02
N ALA A 129 6.09 18.34 -2.27
CA ALA A 129 5.87 19.65 -2.89
C ALA A 129 6.51 20.77 -2.05
N GLU A 130 6.26 20.79 -0.74
CA GLU A 130 6.86 21.77 0.18
C GLU A 130 8.39 21.63 0.24
N ALA A 131 8.90 20.40 0.33
CA ALA A 131 10.34 20.14 0.36
C ALA A 131 11.04 20.66 -0.90
N ILE A 132 10.45 20.46 -2.08
CA ILE A 132 10.98 20.96 -3.35
C ILE A 132 10.90 22.49 -3.39
N SER A 133 9.75 23.07 -3.04
CA SER A 133 9.57 24.54 -3.07
C SER A 133 10.41 25.30 -2.04
N SER A 134 10.86 24.64 -0.98
CA SER A 134 11.77 25.23 -0.01
C SER A 134 13.23 25.30 -0.50
N THR A 135 13.56 24.62 -1.60
CA THR A 135 14.93 24.57 -2.15
C THR A 135 15.22 25.61 -3.24
N GLU A 136 14.19 26.32 -3.72
CA GLU A 136 14.28 27.32 -4.80
C GLU A 136 14.60 28.75 -4.31
N THR A 137 14.80 28.96 -3.00
CA THR A 137 15.13 30.27 -2.40
C THR A 137 16.59 30.43 -1.99
N HIS A 138 17.56 30.19 -2.89
CA HIS A 138 18.93 30.70 -2.69
C HIS A 138 19.72 30.87 -3.99
N GLU A 139 19.48 31.99 -4.68
CA GLU A 139 20.52 32.65 -5.49
C GLU A 139 20.79 34.01 -4.86
N ASP A 140 21.80 34.05 -3.99
CA ASP A 140 22.69 35.20 -3.81
C ASP A 140 24.00 34.71 -3.15
N GLY A 141 24.87 34.19 -4.01
CA GLY A 141 26.34 34.11 -3.89
C GLY A 141 27.01 33.74 -2.56
N LYS A 142 27.30 32.45 -2.35
CA LYS A 142 28.64 32.00 -1.89
C LYS A 142 28.86 30.49 -2.07
N SER A 143 29.99 30.16 -2.68
CA SER A 143 30.44 28.81 -3.04
C SER A 143 30.72 27.88 -1.84
N HIS A 144 30.61 26.57 -2.11
CA HIS A 144 31.11 25.41 -1.35
C HIS A 144 30.31 24.92 -0.13
N ALA A 145 29.40 23.99 -0.35
CA ALA A 145 29.45 22.59 0.13
C ALA A 145 28.09 21.90 -0.14
N SER A 146 28.11 20.71 -0.74
CA SER A 146 26.89 19.94 -1.07
C SER A 146 26.05 19.62 0.17
N PRO A 147 24.73 19.92 0.20
CA PRO A 147 23.85 19.47 1.25
C PRO A 147 23.24 18.12 0.88
N ILE A 148 23.49 17.12 1.72
CA ILE A 148 22.70 15.90 1.81
C ILE A 148 21.25 16.33 2.10
N LEU A 149 20.31 15.94 1.23
CA LEU A 149 18.87 16.14 1.42
C LEU A 149 18.46 15.63 2.81
N ARG A 150 18.21 16.55 3.73
CA ARG A 150 17.52 16.27 4.99
C ARG A 150 16.08 16.75 4.87
N PRO A 151 15.11 15.93 5.26
CA PRO A 151 13.71 16.35 5.29
C PRO A 151 13.45 17.46 6.32
N PRO A 152 12.36 18.24 6.14
CA PRO A 152 12.00 19.31 7.05
C PRO A 152 11.73 18.77 8.46
N THR A 153 12.52 19.23 9.43
CA THR A 153 12.31 18.92 10.85
C THR A 153 11.24 19.86 11.40
N THR A 154 10.09 19.32 11.80
CA THR A 154 9.12 20.06 12.61
C THR A 154 9.74 20.36 13.97
N ASN A 155 10.05 21.62 14.24
CA ASN A 155 10.48 22.09 15.57
C ASN A 155 9.32 21.91 16.56
N SER A 156 9.41 20.88 17.40
CA SER A 156 8.59 20.79 18.61
C SER A 156 9.44 21.28 19.79
N THR A 157 9.08 22.47 20.28
CA THR A 157 9.58 23.09 21.49
C THR A 157 9.55 22.11 22.67
N GLN A 158 10.71 21.84 23.26
CA GLN A 158 10.83 21.26 24.61
C GLN A 158 11.69 22.19 25.48
N PRO A 159 11.30 22.46 26.72
CA PRO A 159 11.94 23.46 27.57
C PRO A 159 13.21 22.92 28.24
N ILE A 160 14.09 23.86 28.56
CA ILE A 160 15.28 23.72 29.40
C ILE A 160 14.93 22.97 30.69
N VAL A 161 15.60 21.84 30.94
CA VAL A 161 15.73 21.27 32.28
C VAL A 161 17.21 21.01 32.60
N SER A 162 17.62 21.66 33.67
CA SER A 162 18.96 21.76 34.22
C SER A 162 19.52 20.41 34.70
N SER A 163 20.83 20.24 34.54
CA SER A 163 21.64 19.16 35.12
C SER A 163 21.59 19.14 36.66
N PRO A 164 21.85 17.96 37.26
CA PRO A 164 22.71 17.88 38.44
C PRO A 164 23.79 16.77 38.35
N PRO A 165 24.76 16.74 39.29
CA PRO A 165 26.15 16.35 39.02
C PRO A 165 26.52 14.89 39.35
N SER A 166 27.69 14.50 38.85
CA SER A 166 28.40 13.23 39.05
C SER A 166 28.62 12.86 40.52
N PRO A 167 28.54 11.57 40.90
CA PRO A 167 29.07 11.09 42.17
C PRO A 167 30.54 10.65 42.03
N THR A 168 31.35 11.25 42.91
CA THR A 168 32.74 10.93 43.25
C THR A 168 32.95 9.51 43.76
N THR A 169 34.13 8.99 43.47
CA THR A 169 34.73 7.76 44.00
C THR A 169 34.81 7.73 45.53
N LYS A 170 34.53 6.57 46.13
CA LYS A 170 35.05 6.21 47.47
C LYS A 170 35.31 4.71 47.59
N THR A 171 36.60 4.40 47.57
CA THR A 171 37.26 3.21 48.12
C THR A 171 36.82 2.94 49.56
N THR A 172 36.45 1.70 49.90
CA THR A 172 36.59 1.18 51.28
C THR A 172 36.78 -0.33 51.23
N ASN A 173 37.90 -0.77 51.81
CA ASN A 173 38.29 -2.15 52.09
C ASN A 173 37.26 -2.87 52.96
N THR A 174 37.05 -4.16 52.72
CA THR A 174 37.02 -5.18 53.79
C THR A 174 37.47 -6.51 53.22
#